data_AF-A0A3D1D0K1-F1
#
_entry.id   AF-A0A3D1D0K1-F1
#
_cell.length_a   1.000
_cell.length_b   1.000
_cell.length_c   1.000
_cell.angle_alpha   90.00
_cell.angle_beta   90.00
_cell.angle_gamma   90.00
#
_symmetry.space_group_name_H-M   'P 1'
#
loop_
_entity.id
_entity.type
_entity.pdbx_description
1 polymer ?
#
loop_
_entity_poly.entity_id
_entity_poly.type
_entity_poly.pdbx_seq_one_letter_code
_entity_poly.pdbx_strand_id
1 'polypeptide(L)'
;LPMIVGVLFVIGLFSAAYSAAGSALTALTTSFTLDILDAGKKKNADSNDASLTTTRKKVHVGMALLMAVVIYVFGLLNNTSVIDAVYVLASYTYGPILGMFAFGIIVKAKTNDKYVPLVAIVSPILCFILQENSEAWFNGYKFSYELLILNALFVFIGLCLLIRRDKNNEITEKL
;
A
#
# COMPACT_ATOMS: atom_id res chain seq x y z
N LEU A 1 -37.52 3.18 2.52
CA LEU A 1 -37.26 2.14 3.56
C LEU A 1 -38.24 2.34 4.71
N PRO A 2 -38.72 1.26 5.35
CA PRO A 2 -39.43 1.37 6.62
C PRO A 2 -38.55 2.13 7.64
N MET A 3 -39.14 3.01 8.45
CA MET A 3 -38.40 3.92 9.35
C MET A 3 -37.40 3.17 10.25
N ILE A 4 -37.79 2.00 10.76
CA ILE A 4 -36.93 1.13 11.59
C ILE A 4 -35.67 0.67 10.85
N VAL A 5 -35.79 0.36 9.55
CA VAL A 5 -34.67 -0.12 8.72
C VAL A 5 -33.75 1.04 8.34
N GLY A 6 -34.30 2.24 8.12
CA GLY A 6 -33.49 3.44 7.89
C GLY A 6 -32.60 3.78 9.09
N VAL A 7 -33.16 3.74 10.30
CA VAL A 7 -32.41 3.98 11.54
C VAL A 7 -31.31 2.92 11.75
N LEU A 8 -31.65 1.64 11.61
CA LEU A 8 -30.68 0.55 11.72
C LEU A 8 -29.56 0.65 10.67
N PHE A 9 -29.89 1.04 9.44
CA PHE A 9 -28.90 1.23 8.37
C PHE A 9 -27.90 2.33 8.69
N VAL A 10 -28.37 3.50 9.15
CA VAL A 10 -27.49 4.64 9.49
C VAL A 10 -26.58 4.29 10.66
N ILE A 11 -27.11 3.65 11.71
CA ILE A 11 -26.31 3.16 12.85
C ILE A 11 -25.26 2.16 12.37
N GLY A 12 -25.65 1.21 11.51
CA GLY A 12 -24.74 0.23 10.91
C GLY A 12 -23.63 0.88 10.08
N LEU A 13 -23.96 1.88 9.26
CA LEU A 13 -23.01 2.62 8.43
C LEU A 13 -21.97 3.35 9.28
N PHE A 14 -22.40 4.11 10.30
CA PHE A 14 -21.47 4.79 11.21
C PHE A 14 -20.62 3.81 12.01
N SER A 15 -21.22 2.72 12.49
CA SER A 15 -20.50 1.67 13.23
C SER A 15 -19.38 1.04 12.38
N ALA A 16 -19.69 0.68 11.13
CA ALA A 16 -18.72 0.11 10.20
C ALA A 16 -17.58 1.10 9.89
N ALA A 17 -17.93 2.36 9.61
CA ALA A 17 -16.94 3.41 9.33
C ALA A 17 -16.01 3.68 10.51
N TYR A 18 -16.56 3.76 11.74
CA TYR A 18 -15.77 4.01 12.94
C TYR A 18 -14.82 2.83 13.26
N SER A 19 -15.28 1.60 13.06
CA SER A 19 -14.46 0.40 13.23
C SER A 19 -13.30 0.33 12.21
N ALA A 20 -13.57 0.64 10.95
CA ALA A 20 -12.54 0.72 9.90
C ALA A 20 -11.51 1.82 10.18
N ALA A 21 -11.96 3.01 10.61
CA ALA A 21 -11.06 4.11 10.95
C ALA A 21 -10.20 3.79 12.18
N GLY A 22 -10.79 3.20 13.23
CA GLY A 22 -10.08 2.86 14.46
C GLY A 22 -9.00 1.78 14.24
N SER A 23 -9.30 0.76 13.44
CA SER A 23 -8.31 -0.27 13.07
C SER A 23 -7.17 0.30 12.23
N ALA A 24 -7.47 1.16 11.24
CA ALA A 24 -6.46 1.83 10.43
C ALA A 24 -5.54 2.72 11.27
N LEU A 25 -6.08 3.53 12.19
CA LEU A 25 -5.31 4.39 13.08
C LEU A 25 -4.39 3.57 14.00
N THR A 26 -4.88 2.44 14.50
CA THR A 26 -4.11 1.53 15.37
C THR A 26 -2.98 0.85 14.62
N ALA A 27 -3.24 0.36 13.40
CA ALA A 27 -2.22 -0.24 12.54
C ALA A 27 -1.12 0.79 12.23
N LEU A 28 -1.51 2.00 11.84
CA LEU A 28 -0.59 3.09 11.52
C LEU A 28 0.25 3.52 12.73
N THR A 29 -0.37 3.64 13.91
CA THR A 29 0.34 3.92 15.17
C THR A 29 1.37 2.83 15.46
N THR A 30 1.01 1.57 15.24
CA THR A 30 1.88 0.42 15.53
C THR A 30 3.05 0.36 14.57
N SER A 31 2.81 0.45 13.26
CA SER A 31 3.87 0.50 12.24
C SER A 31 4.78 1.71 12.46
N PHE A 32 4.25 2.89 12.78
CA PHE A 32 5.11 4.04 13.07
C PHE A 32 5.96 3.84 14.34
N THR A 33 5.37 3.29 15.40
CA THR A 33 6.09 3.07 16.67
C THR A 33 7.19 2.01 16.55
N LEU A 34 6.92 0.93 15.81
CA LEU A 34 7.85 -0.20 15.71
C LEU A 34 8.81 -0.08 14.53
N ASP A 35 8.32 0.29 13.34
CA ASP A 35 9.12 0.28 12.12
C ASP A 35 9.94 1.56 11.95
N ILE A 36 9.37 2.72 12.34
CA ILE A 36 10.02 4.03 12.15
C ILE A 36 10.76 4.48 13.41
N LEU A 37 10.10 4.44 14.58
CA LEU A 37 10.72 4.88 15.83
C LEU A 37 11.64 3.81 16.45
N ASP A 38 11.67 2.61 15.87
CA ASP A 38 12.46 1.43 16.29
C ASP A 38 12.34 1.17 17.81
N ALA A 39 11.17 1.51 18.38
CA ALA A 39 10.94 1.44 19.82
C ALA A 39 11.02 -0.01 20.33
N GLY A 40 10.83 -0.99 19.44
CA GLY A 40 11.05 -2.40 19.73
C GLY A 40 12.50 -2.74 20.05
N LYS A 41 13.50 -2.09 19.44
CA LYS A 41 14.93 -2.31 19.75
C LYS A 41 15.39 -1.63 21.04
N LYS A 42 14.76 -0.51 21.43
CA LYS A 42 14.99 0.13 22.74
C LYS A 42 14.66 -0.79 23.93
N LYS A 43 13.84 -1.81 23.72
CA LYS A 43 13.51 -2.84 24.72
C LYS A 43 14.73 -3.67 25.19
N ASN A 44 15.78 -3.76 24.38
CA ASN A 44 17.01 -4.47 24.73
C ASN A 44 18.07 -3.57 25.40
N ALA A 45 17.91 -2.25 25.38
CA ALA A 45 18.85 -1.29 25.96
C ALA A 45 18.37 -0.69 27.28
N ASP A 46 17.05 -0.50 27.45
CA ASP A 46 16.45 0.03 28.67
C ASP A 46 15.25 -0.83 29.09
N SER A 47 15.42 -1.53 30.22
CA SER A 47 14.47 -2.45 30.85
C SER A 47 13.24 -1.75 31.46
N ASN A 48 12.47 -1.01 30.67
CA ASN A 48 11.25 -0.34 31.12
C ASN A 48 10.09 -0.47 30.11
N ASP A 49 9.26 -1.50 30.28
CA ASP A 49 8.00 -1.73 29.51
C ASP A 49 7.04 -0.52 29.60
N ALA A 50 7.11 0.26 30.68
CA ALA A 50 6.33 1.49 30.86
C ALA A 50 6.67 2.57 29.81
N SER A 51 7.92 2.65 29.34
CA SER A 51 8.37 3.68 28.38
C SER A 51 7.74 3.50 26.99
N LEU A 52 7.51 2.24 26.58
CA LEU A 52 6.90 1.90 25.31
C LEU A 52 5.41 2.24 25.29
N THR A 53 4.70 2.01 26.40
CA THR A 53 3.27 2.34 26.50
C THR A 53 3.03 3.85 26.43
N THR A 54 3.87 4.65 27.08
CA THR A 54 3.79 6.12 27.01
C THR A 54 4.15 6.63 25.63
N THR A 55 5.16 6.05 24.99
CA THR A 55 5.55 6.40 23.61
C THR A 55 4.41 6.10 22.64
N ARG A 56 3.82 4.90 22.72
CA ARG A 56 2.67 4.52 21.88
C ARG A 56 1.46 5.43 22.11
N LYS A 57 1.16 5.83 23.36
CA LYS A 57 0.08 6.79 23.65
C LYS A 57 0.33 8.15 23.00
N LYS A 58 1.56 8.68 23.07
CA LYS A 58 1.93 9.94 22.42
C LYS A 58 1.83 9.85 20.90
N VAL A 59 2.36 8.77 20.30
CA VAL A 59 2.27 8.53 18.85
C VAL A 59 0.82 8.37 18.42
N HIS A 60 -0.02 7.67 19.18
CA HIS A 60 -1.43 7.48 18.86
C HIS A 60 -2.19 8.81 18.78
N VAL A 61 -1.97 9.71 19.74
CA VAL A 61 -2.57 11.05 19.73
C VAL A 61 -2.05 11.86 18.54
N GLY A 62 -0.74 11.80 18.24
CA GLY A 62 -0.17 12.44 17.07
C GLY A 62 -0.77 11.92 15.75
N MET A 63 -0.99 10.60 15.65
CA MET A 63 -1.57 9.98 14.47
C MET A 63 -3.06 10.27 14.32
N ALA A 64 -3.79 10.41 15.44
CA ALA A 64 -5.19 10.83 15.43
C ALA A 64 -5.32 12.27 14.90
N LEU A 65 -4.45 13.17 15.35
CA LEU A 65 -4.38 14.54 14.84
C LEU A 65 -4.04 14.55 13.34
N LEU A 66 -3.06 13.75 12.93
CA LEU A 66 -2.68 13.64 11.51
C LEU A 66 -3.84 13.13 10.66
N MET A 67 -4.58 12.11 11.09
CA MET A 67 -5.79 11.66 10.39
C MET A 67 -6.83 12.78 10.27
N ALA A 68 -7.06 13.55 11.34
CA ALA A 68 -7.99 14.69 11.29
C ALA A 68 -7.55 15.76 10.27
N VAL A 69 -6.25 16.08 10.22
CA VAL A 69 -5.69 17.01 9.23
C VAL A 69 -5.86 16.48 7.82
N VAL A 70 -5.56 15.20 7.57
CA VAL A 70 -5.72 14.58 6.25
C VAL A 70 -7.20 14.64 5.81
N ILE A 71 -8.14 14.29 6.68
CA ILE A 71 -9.58 14.39 6.41
C ILE A 71 -9.98 15.82 6.06
N TYR A 72 -9.48 16.80 6.82
CA TYR A 72 -9.76 18.22 6.57
C TYR A 72 -9.23 18.68 5.20
N VAL A 73 -7.99 18.31 4.85
CA VAL A 73 -7.39 18.64 3.55
C VAL A 73 -8.16 18.00 2.40
N PHE A 74 -8.54 16.72 2.50
CA PHE A 74 -9.40 16.08 1.49
C PHE A 74 -10.75 16.79 1.34
N GLY A 75 -11.32 17.31 2.44
CA GLY A 75 -12.53 18.13 2.41
C GLY A 75 -12.36 19.47 1.69
N LEU A 76 -11.16 20.09 1.73
CA LEU A 76 -10.86 21.32 1.00
C LEU A 76 -10.61 21.07 -0.50
N LEU A 77 -10.03 19.92 -0.85
CA LEU A 77 -9.70 19.54 -2.23
C LEU A 77 -10.92 19.04 -3.04
N ASN A 78 -12.15 19.41 -2.65
CA ASN A 78 -13.46 18.91 -3.13
C ASN A 78 -13.77 19.15 -4.62
N ASN A 79 -12.76 19.39 -5.47
CA ASN A 79 -12.88 19.51 -6.91
C ASN A 79 -12.91 18.14 -7.62
N THR A 80 -12.60 17.05 -6.91
CA THR A 80 -12.67 15.67 -7.42
C THR A 80 -13.29 14.75 -6.35
N SER A 81 -13.94 13.66 -6.76
CA SER A 81 -14.50 12.68 -5.82
C SER A 81 -13.40 12.16 -4.89
N VAL A 82 -13.63 12.20 -3.57
CA VAL A 82 -12.67 11.70 -2.57
C VAL A 82 -12.24 10.26 -2.87
N ILE A 83 -13.18 9.46 -3.36
CA ILE A 83 -12.92 8.07 -3.78
C ILE A 83 -11.87 7.98 -4.89
N ASP A 84 -11.92 8.87 -5.89
CA ASP A 84 -10.99 8.85 -7.02
C ASP A 84 -9.59 9.26 -6.57
N ALA A 85 -9.49 10.28 -5.72
CA ALA A 85 -8.20 10.72 -5.18
C ALA A 85 -7.52 9.62 -4.34
N VAL A 86 -8.29 8.97 -3.46
CA VAL A 86 -7.80 7.83 -2.67
C VAL A 86 -7.41 6.67 -3.58
N TYR A 87 -8.22 6.37 -4.58
CA TYR A 87 -7.96 5.28 -5.51
C TYR A 87 -6.69 5.52 -6.35
N VAL A 88 -6.48 6.73 -6.88
CA VAL A 88 -5.28 7.08 -7.65
C VAL A 88 -4.04 6.93 -6.77
N LEU A 89 -4.07 7.46 -5.55
CA LEU A 89 -2.97 7.32 -4.60
C LEU A 89 -2.70 5.84 -4.25
N ALA A 90 -3.77 5.07 -4.05
CA ALA A 90 -3.68 3.64 -3.77
C ALA A 90 -3.09 2.86 -4.96
N SER A 91 -3.44 3.22 -6.20
CA SER A 91 -2.94 2.55 -7.41
C SER A 91 -1.43 2.73 -7.59
N TYR A 92 -0.92 3.93 -7.30
CA TYR A 92 0.51 4.20 -7.42
C TYR A 92 1.35 3.63 -6.27
N THR A 93 0.78 3.52 -5.07
CA THR A 93 1.51 3.03 -3.88
C THR A 93 1.32 1.54 -3.67
N TYR A 94 0.08 1.05 -3.60
CA TYR A 94 -0.23 -0.36 -3.38
C TYR A 94 -0.01 -1.20 -4.63
N GLY A 95 -0.08 -0.65 -5.85
CA GLY A 95 0.20 -1.39 -7.09
C GLY A 95 1.56 -2.08 -7.07
N PRO A 96 2.67 -1.34 -6.89
CA PRO A 96 4.00 -1.94 -6.81
C PRO A 96 4.18 -2.89 -5.62
N ILE A 97 3.62 -2.56 -4.46
CA ILE A 97 3.69 -3.42 -3.26
C ILE A 97 2.98 -4.76 -3.53
N LEU A 98 1.80 -4.71 -4.15
CA LEU A 98 1.03 -5.88 -4.54
C LEU A 98 1.79 -6.74 -5.56
N GLY A 99 2.42 -6.12 -6.57
CA GLY A 99 3.24 -6.82 -7.56
C GLY A 99 4.46 -7.52 -6.94
N MET A 100 5.18 -6.83 -6.04
CA MET A 100 6.30 -7.41 -5.29
C MET A 100 5.84 -8.57 -4.39
N PHE A 101 4.72 -8.40 -3.70
CA PHE A 101 4.16 -9.40 -2.80
C PHE A 101 3.69 -10.66 -3.56
N ALA A 102 2.96 -10.46 -4.66
CA ALA A 102 2.53 -11.56 -5.54
C ALA A 102 3.73 -12.31 -6.11
N PHE A 103 4.78 -11.59 -6.52
CA PHE A 103 6.04 -12.19 -6.98
C PHE A 103 6.67 -13.04 -5.88
N GLY A 104 6.79 -12.52 -4.65
CA GLY A 104 7.39 -13.26 -3.53
C GLY A 104 6.63 -14.52 -3.10
N ILE A 105 5.31 -14.56 -3.28
CA ILE A 105 4.50 -15.76 -2.98
C ILE A 105 4.59 -16.79 -4.11
N ILE A 106 4.50 -16.36 -5.37
CA ILE A 106 4.40 -17.26 -6.53
C ILE A 106 5.78 -17.75 -6.98
N VAL A 107 6.76 -16.85 -7.01
CA VAL A 107 8.09 -17.10 -7.58
C VAL A 107 9.10 -17.32 -6.46
N LYS A 108 9.62 -18.55 -6.36
CA LYS A 108 10.65 -18.93 -5.36
C LYS A 108 12.08 -18.51 -5.74
N ALA A 109 12.25 -17.79 -6.84
CA ALA A 109 13.57 -17.44 -7.36
C ALA A 109 14.09 -16.14 -6.71
N LYS A 110 15.40 -16.09 -6.41
CA LYS A 110 16.03 -14.87 -5.92
C LYS A 110 16.12 -13.83 -7.04
N THR A 111 15.46 -12.70 -6.85
CA THR A 111 15.67 -11.50 -7.65
C THR A 111 16.91 -10.76 -7.17
N ASN A 112 17.44 -9.89 -8.02
CA ASN A 112 18.52 -9.01 -7.60
C ASN A 112 17.92 -7.80 -6.88
N ASP A 113 18.04 -7.80 -5.55
CA ASP A 113 17.51 -6.78 -4.64
C ASP A 113 17.84 -5.34 -5.07
N LYS A 114 18.95 -5.13 -5.78
CA LYS A 114 19.37 -3.80 -6.26
C LYS A 114 18.45 -3.21 -7.33
N TYR A 115 17.80 -4.05 -8.15
CA TYR A 115 16.94 -3.59 -9.25
C TYR A 115 15.45 -3.54 -8.87
N VAL A 116 15.06 -4.13 -7.74
CA VAL A 116 13.67 -4.15 -7.26
C VAL A 116 13.09 -2.74 -7.09
N PRO A 117 13.78 -1.76 -6.44
CA PRO A 117 13.25 -0.41 -6.30
C PRO A 117 13.11 0.31 -7.64
N LEU A 118 13.99 0.02 -8.59
CA LEU A 118 13.94 0.62 -9.93
C LEU A 118 12.69 0.17 -10.68
N VAL A 119 12.39 -1.13 -10.66
CA VAL A 119 11.16 -1.67 -11.26
C VAL A 119 9.90 -1.09 -10.61
N ALA A 120 9.89 -0.94 -9.29
CA ALA A 120 8.76 -0.39 -8.54
C ALA A 120 8.46 1.08 -8.91
N ILE A 121 9.45 1.85 -9.37
CA ILE A 121 9.28 3.24 -9.83
C ILE A 121 8.94 3.29 -11.33
N VAL A 122 9.60 2.46 -12.14
CA VAL A 122 9.38 2.41 -13.60
C VAL A 122 7.96 1.95 -13.93
N SER A 123 7.39 1.05 -13.13
CA SER A 123 6.03 0.54 -13.35
C SER A 123 4.92 1.60 -13.30
N PRO A 124 4.84 2.46 -12.25
CA PRO A 124 3.97 3.63 -12.24
C PRO A 124 4.12 4.55 -13.46
N ILE A 125 5.36 4.77 -13.91
CA ILE A 125 5.67 5.64 -15.06
C ILE A 125 5.13 4.99 -16.35
N LEU A 126 5.34 3.68 -16.53
CA LEU A 126 4.78 2.93 -17.65
C LEU A 126 3.26 2.94 -17.62
N CYS A 127 2.63 2.74 -16.47
CA CYS A 127 1.17 2.88 -16.32
C CYS A 127 0.67 4.27 -16.69
N PHE A 128 1.38 5.33 -16.28
CA PHE A 128 1.01 6.70 -16.62
C PHE A 128 1.07 6.96 -18.13
N ILE A 129 2.15 6.51 -18.80
CA ILE A 129 2.28 6.62 -20.25
C ILE A 129 1.17 5.80 -20.96
N LEU A 130 0.86 4.61 -20.45
CA LEU A 130 -0.22 3.78 -20.98
C LEU A 130 -1.57 4.49 -20.84
N GLN A 131 -1.84 5.10 -19.69
CA GLN A 131 -3.08 5.81 -19.41
C GLN A 131 -3.27 6.98 -20.39
N GLU A 132 -2.26 7.82 -20.59
CA GLU A 132 -2.29 8.96 -21.53
C GLU A 132 -2.49 8.52 -22.99
N ASN A 133 -1.90 7.40 -23.41
CA ASN A 133 -2.02 6.90 -24.79
C ASN A 133 -3.21 5.94 -25.00
N SER A 134 -3.86 5.48 -23.92
CA SER A 134 -4.90 4.45 -24.00
C SER A 134 -6.14 4.87 -24.76
N GLU A 135 -6.54 6.15 -24.67
CA GLU A 135 -7.67 6.65 -25.46
C GLU A 135 -7.42 6.53 -26.97
N ALA A 136 -6.18 6.76 -27.41
CA ALA A 136 -5.79 6.66 -28.81
C ALA A 136 -5.54 5.21 -29.26
N TRP A 137 -4.97 4.37 -28.39
CA TRP A 137 -4.55 3.00 -28.76
C TRP A 137 -5.64 1.94 -28.55
N PHE A 138 -6.53 2.15 -27.58
CA PHE A 138 -7.60 1.21 -27.21
C PHE A 138 -9.00 1.72 -27.58
N ASN A 139 -9.10 2.57 -28.62
CA ASN A 139 -10.38 3.00 -29.20
C ASN A 139 -11.29 3.71 -28.17
N GLY A 140 -10.71 4.62 -27.37
CA GLY A 140 -11.42 5.42 -26.36
C GLY A 140 -11.47 4.81 -24.95
N TYR A 141 -10.77 3.70 -24.70
CA TYR A 141 -10.75 3.07 -23.38
C TYR A 141 -9.88 3.86 -22.38
N LYS A 142 -10.48 4.24 -21.24
CA LYS A 142 -9.80 4.98 -20.16
C LYS A 142 -9.47 4.05 -19.00
N PHE A 143 -8.18 3.81 -18.78
CA PHE A 143 -7.73 3.12 -17.58
C PHE A 143 -7.87 4.05 -16.36
N SER A 144 -8.92 3.83 -15.56
CA SER A 144 -9.05 4.43 -14.22
C SER A 144 -8.86 3.36 -13.15
N TYR A 145 -9.85 2.50 -12.89
CA TYR A 145 -9.82 1.53 -11.78
C TYR A 145 -8.98 0.28 -12.01
N GLU A 146 -8.40 0.15 -13.19
CA GLU A 146 -7.53 -0.97 -13.56
C GLU A 146 -6.06 -0.63 -13.41
N LEU A 147 -5.74 0.65 -13.19
CA LEU A 147 -4.36 1.10 -13.06
C LEU A 147 -3.63 0.38 -11.93
N LEU A 148 -4.34 0.07 -10.83
CA LEU A 148 -3.81 -0.72 -9.72
C LEU A 148 -3.38 -2.13 -10.14
N ILE A 149 -4.22 -2.86 -10.89
CA ILE A 149 -3.91 -4.24 -11.31
C ILE A 149 -2.80 -4.24 -12.37
N LEU A 150 -2.82 -3.27 -13.28
CA LEU A 150 -1.78 -3.12 -14.31
C LEU A 150 -0.42 -2.78 -13.71
N ASN A 151 -0.39 -1.87 -12.73
CA ASN A 151 0.85 -1.50 -12.05
C ASN A 151 1.43 -2.69 -11.27
N ALA A 152 0.57 -3.48 -10.61
CA ALA A 152 1.00 -4.73 -9.97
C ALA A 152 1.56 -5.74 -10.99
N LEU A 153 0.90 -5.88 -12.14
CA LEU A 153 1.31 -6.79 -13.21
C LEU A 153 2.66 -6.39 -13.81
N PHE A 154 2.88 -5.10 -14.10
CA PHE A 154 4.15 -4.61 -14.62
C PHE A 154 5.30 -4.83 -13.64
N VAL A 155 5.10 -4.60 -12.34
CA VAL A 155 6.11 -4.95 -11.33
C VAL A 155 6.36 -6.45 -11.30
N PHE A 156 5.33 -7.28 -11.32
CA PHE A 156 5.46 -8.73 -11.32
C PHE A 156 6.26 -9.24 -12.54
N ILE A 157 5.93 -8.76 -13.74
CA ILE A 157 6.64 -9.12 -14.98
C ILE A 157 8.08 -8.60 -14.94
N GLY A 158 8.28 -7.35 -14.52
CA GLY A 158 9.62 -6.76 -14.40
C GLY A 158 10.52 -7.54 -13.45
N LEU A 159 9.99 -8.01 -12.32
CA LEU A 159 10.71 -8.88 -11.39
C LEU A 159 10.98 -10.26 -11.98
N CYS A 160 10.02 -10.86 -12.69
CA CYS A 160 10.20 -12.13 -13.40
C CYS A 160 11.34 -12.07 -14.43
N LEU A 161 11.49 -10.95 -15.15
CA LEU A 161 12.58 -10.75 -16.11
C LEU A 161 13.96 -10.58 -15.43
N LEU A 162 13.97 -10.11 -14.19
CA LEU A 162 15.18 -9.89 -13.39
C LEU A 162 15.57 -11.09 -12.50
N ILE A 163 14.89 -12.23 -12.67
CA ILE A 163 15.26 -13.46 -11.98
C ILE A 163 16.69 -13.82 -12.34
N ARG A 164 17.53 -13.97 -11.32
CA ARG A 164 18.91 -14.43 -11.52
C ARG A 164 18.85 -15.91 -11.85
N ARG A 165 19.12 -16.26 -13.11
CA ARG A 165 19.31 -17.65 -13.51
C ARG A 165 20.62 -18.12 -12.89
N ASP A 166 20.53 -18.88 -11.81
CA ASP A 166 21.70 -19.40 -11.11
C ASP A 166 22.46 -20.32 -12.07
N LYS A 167 23.65 -19.87 -12.50
CA LYS A 167 24.48 -20.56 -13.51
C LYS A 167 25.25 -21.76 -12.93
N ASN A 168 24.93 -22.21 -11.72
CA ASN A 168 25.72 -23.20 -10.99
C ASN A 168 25.23 -24.66 -11.06
N ASN A 169 24.14 -24.97 -11.78
CA ASN A 169 23.65 -26.35 -11.88
C ASN A 169 24.06 -27.12 -13.16
N GLU A 170 24.91 -26.55 -14.03
CA GLU A 170 25.37 -27.26 -15.26
C GLU A 170 26.72 -27.98 -15.11
N ILE A 171 27.43 -27.85 -13.98
CA ILE A 171 28.77 -28.45 -13.82
C ILE A 171 28.74 -29.80 -13.09
N THR A 172 27.70 -30.11 -12.31
CA THR A 172 27.64 -31.35 -11.50
C THR A 172 27.09 -32.57 -12.25
N GLU A 173 26.60 -32.43 -13.48
CA GLU A 173 26.11 -33.55 -14.30
C GLU A 173 27.16 -34.08 -15.31
N LYS A 174 28.39 -33.53 -15.27
CA LYS A 174 29.49 -33.90 -16.19
C LYS A 174 30.78 -34.37 -15.48
N LEU A 175 30.72 -34.70 -14.20
CA LEU A 175 31.81 -35.34 -13.43
C LEU A 175 31.30 -36.65 -12.84
#